data_AF-A0A2W6UM45-F1
#
_entry.id   AF-A0A2W6UM45-F1
#
_cell.length_a   1.000
_cell.length_b   1.000
_cell.length_c   1.000
_cell.angle_alpha   90.00
_cell.angle_beta   90.00
_cell.angle_gamma   90.00
#
_symmetry.space_group_name_H-M   'P 1'
#
loop_
_entity.id
_entity.type
_entity.pdbx_description
1 polymer ?
#
loop_
_entity_poly.entity_id
_entity_poly.type
_entity_poly.pdbx_seq_one_letter_code
_entity_poly.pdbx_strand_id
1 'polypeptide(L)'
;FSADPASVEPWRSLLAENSAGQEAFAAPLFVAQGRDDTLVVPSATAQFVAAERAIGVDVDFHEIAHADHGTIAYLALPALMAWLDAHRL
;
A
#
# COMPACT_ATOMS: atom_id res chain seq x y z
N PHE A 1 21.67 22.13 10.61
CA PHE A 1 20.53 22.21 9.68
C PHE A 1 20.24 20.80 9.18
N SER A 2 19.00 20.33 9.28
CA SER A 2 18.52 19.16 8.54
C SER A 2 17.67 19.66 7.36
N ALA A 3 17.76 18.97 6.22
CA ALA A 3 16.92 19.19 5.05
C ALA A 3 16.00 17.97 4.86
N ASP A 4 14.82 18.18 4.28
CA ASP A 4 13.92 17.07 3.95
C ASP A 4 14.51 16.25 2.79
N PRO A 5 14.84 14.96 3.01
CA PRO A 5 15.43 14.11 1.98
C PRO A 5 14.54 13.93 0.75
N ALA A 6 13.21 14.08 0.86
CA ALA A 6 12.31 14.01 -0.28
C ALA A 6 12.44 15.22 -1.24
N SER A 7 13.13 16.28 -0.82
CA SER A 7 13.26 17.52 -1.60
C SER A 7 14.68 17.79 -2.14
N VAL A 8 15.70 17.13 -1.60
CA VAL A 8 17.12 17.41 -1.90
C VAL A 8 17.81 16.22 -2.57
N GLU A 9 18.75 16.51 -3.48
CA GLU A 9 19.56 15.47 -4.12
C GLU A 9 20.71 14.99 -3.19
N PRO A 10 21.15 13.73 -3.31
CA PRO A 10 20.68 12.70 -4.26
C PRO A 10 19.43 11.94 -3.79
N TRP A 11 18.95 12.21 -2.57
CA TRP A 11 17.88 11.45 -1.93
C TRP A 11 16.57 11.53 -2.68
N ARG A 12 16.22 12.70 -3.23
CA ARG A 12 15.00 12.86 -4.02
C ARG A 12 14.93 11.87 -5.19
N SER A 13 15.98 11.80 -6.00
CA SER A 13 16.00 10.87 -7.15
C SER A 13 15.94 9.41 -6.69
N LEU A 14 16.71 9.06 -5.67
CA LEU A 14 16.71 7.70 -5.12
C LEU A 14 15.35 7.30 -4.54
N LEU A 15 14.66 8.20 -3.84
CA LEU A 15 13.33 7.95 -3.29
C LEU A 15 12.29 7.79 -4.41
N ALA A 16 12.37 8.59 -5.47
CA ALA A 16 11.51 8.44 -6.64
C ALA A 16 11.72 7.09 -7.33
N GLU A 17 12.97 6.68 -7.53
CA GLU A 17 13.31 5.38 -8.13
C GLU A 17 12.87 4.18 -7.27
N ASN A 18 12.86 4.34 -5.95
CA ASN A 18 12.46 3.28 -4.99
C ASN A 18 11.00 3.37 -4.56
N SER A 19 10.19 4.23 -5.19
CA SER A 19 8.75 4.32 -4.92
C SER A 19 7.98 3.33 -5.78
N ALA A 20 7.14 2.51 -5.14
CA ALA A 20 6.26 1.58 -5.84
C ALA A 20 5.18 2.32 -6.65
N GLY A 21 4.61 1.62 -7.63
CA GLY A 21 3.40 2.04 -8.35
C GLY A 21 3.60 3.03 -9.48
N GLN A 22 4.68 2.85 -10.25
CA GLN A 22 4.99 3.64 -11.45
C GLN A 22 4.70 2.88 -12.76
N GLU A 23 4.38 1.59 -12.67
CA GLU A 23 4.11 0.73 -13.83
C GLU A 23 2.97 -0.24 -13.52
N ALA A 24 2.02 -0.36 -14.45
CA ALA A 24 0.86 -1.22 -14.29
C ALA A 24 1.21 -2.69 -14.57
N PHE A 25 0.44 -3.59 -13.97
CA PHE A 25 0.55 -5.04 -14.20
C PHE A 25 -0.85 -5.67 -14.34
N ALA A 26 -0.90 -6.87 -14.90
CA ALA A 26 -2.15 -7.54 -15.26
C ALA A 26 -2.79 -8.36 -14.12
N ALA A 27 -2.00 -8.76 -13.10
CA ALA A 27 -2.52 -9.48 -11.95
C ALA A 27 -3.40 -8.57 -11.07
N PRO A 28 -4.44 -9.09 -10.41
CA PRO A 28 -5.19 -8.31 -9.43
C PRO A 28 -4.34 -8.09 -8.17
N LEU A 29 -4.54 -6.94 -7.51
CA LEU A 29 -3.78 -6.51 -6.34
C LEU A 29 -4.69 -6.46 -5.11
N PHE A 30 -4.37 -7.25 -4.09
CA PHE A 30 -4.97 -7.13 -2.76
C PHE A 30 -4.10 -6.22 -1.87
N VAL A 31 -4.71 -5.20 -1.28
CA VAL A 31 -4.06 -4.31 -0.30
C VAL A 31 -4.89 -4.27 0.97
N ALA A 32 -4.25 -4.48 2.13
CA ALA A 32 -4.87 -4.30 3.43
C ALA A 32 -4.08 -3.30 4.29
N GLN A 33 -4.80 -2.40 4.96
CA GLN A 33 -4.22 -1.35 5.81
C GLN A 33 -4.94 -1.31 7.16
N GLY A 34 -4.16 -1.25 8.24
CA GLY A 34 -4.70 -1.02 9.57
C GLY A 34 -5.00 0.46 9.79
N ARG A 35 -6.20 0.80 10.25
CA ARG A 35 -6.61 2.20 10.46
C ARG A 35 -5.90 2.87 11.64
N ASP A 36 -5.36 2.07 12.56
CA ASP A 36 -4.65 2.54 13.75
C ASP A 36 -3.12 2.39 13.58
N ASP A 37 -2.65 2.07 12.37
CA ASP A 37 -1.22 2.00 12.07
C ASP A 37 -0.59 3.40 12.14
N THR A 38 0.46 3.54 12.93
CA THR A 38 1.22 4.78 13.11
C THR A 38 2.64 4.69 12.55
N LEU A 39 3.07 3.51 12.07
CA LEU A 39 4.38 3.28 11.46
C LEU A 39 4.28 3.36 9.94
N VAL A 40 3.32 2.65 9.34
CA VAL A 40 2.94 2.77 7.93
C VAL A 40 1.59 3.49 7.89
N VAL A 41 1.66 4.82 7.82
CA VAL A 41 0.49 5.68 8.02
C VAL A 41 -0.59 5.41 6.94
N PRO A 42 -1.88 5.31 7.31
CA PRO A 42 -2.96 4.94 6.38
C PRO A 42 -3.06 5.82 5.14
N SER A 43 -2.77 7.12 5.28
CA SER A 43 -2.82 8.07 4.18
C SER A 43 -1.79 7.78 3.08
N ALA A 44 -0.64 7.18 3.41
CA ALA A 44 0.37 6.80 2.42
C ALA A 44 -0.11 5.60 1.59
N THR A 45 -0.66 4.58 2.23
CA THR A 45 -1.23 3.41 1.54
C THR A 45 -2.44 3.78 0.69
N ALA A 46 -3.30 4.68 1.17
CA ALA A 46 -4.42 5.19 0.36
C ALA A 46 -3.95 5.95 -0.90
N GLN A 47 -2.86 6.72 -0.81
CA GLN A 47 -2.25 7.38 -1.97
C GLN A 47 -1.67 6.36 -2.95
N PHE A 48 -0.99 5.33 -2.47
CA PHE A 48 -0.51 4.23 -3.31
C PHE A 48 -1.67 3.54 -4.05
N VAL A 49 -2.74 3.16 -3.34
CA VAL A 49 -3.94 2.55 -3.95
C VAL A 49 -4.56 3.46 -5.02
N ALA A 50 -4.64 4.77 -4.78
CA ALA A 50 -5.15 5.71 -5.75
C ALA A 50 -4.26 5.81 -7.00
N ALA A 51 -2.94 5.79 -6.83
CA ALA A 51 -1.98 5.80 -7.93
C ALA A 51 -2.06 4.52 -8.78
N GLU A 52 -2.10 3.34 -8.14
CA GLU A 52 -2.27 2.04 -8.80
C GLU A 52 -3.55 1.99 -9.64
N ARG A 53 -4.67 2.41 -9.06
CA ARG A 53 -5.96 2.48 -9.78
C ARG A 53 -5.89 3.46 -10.95
N ALA A 54 -5.19 4.58 -10.81
CA ALA A 54 -5.05 5.58 -11.88
C ALA A 54 -4.25 5.07 -13.09
N ILE A 55 -3.31 4.13 -12.87
CA ILE A 55 -2.55 3.47 -13.94
C ILE A 55 -3.23 2.18 -14.45
N GLY A 56 -4.42 1.85 -13.94
CA GLY A 56 -5.26 0.76 -14.45
C GLY A 56 -5.07 -0.60 -13.76
N VAL A 57 -4.38 -0.66 -12.62
CA VAL A 57 -4.29 -1.88 -11.82
C VAL A 57 -5.64 -2.15 -11.15
N ASP A 58 -6.07 -3.42 -11.17
CA ASP A 58 -7.26 -3.88 -10.46
C ASP A 58 -6.95 -4.09 -8.98
N VAL A 59 -7.32 -3.11 -8.15
CA VAL A 59 -6.99 -3.09 -6.72
C VAL A 59 -8.22 -3.40 -5.86
N ASP A 60 -8.15 -4.45 -5.04
CA ASP A 60 -9.06 -4.68 -3.92
C ASP A 60 -8.42 -4.12 -2.63
N PHE A 61 -9.07 -3.13 -2.02
CA PHE A 61 -8.49 -2.38 -0.89
C PHE A 61 -9.35 -2.51 0.37
N HIS A 62 -8.73 -3.03 1.43
CA HIS A 62 -9.37 -3.31 2.71
C HIS A 62 -8.76 -2.48 3.84
N GLU A 63 -9.54 -1.57 4.40
CA GLU A 63 -9.18 -0.85 5.62
C GLU A 63 -9.75 -1.57 6.85
N ILE A 64 -8.87 -2.01 7.74
CA ILE A 64 -9.24 -2.80 8.92
C ILE A 64 -9.25 -1.90 10.15
N ALA A 65 -10.43 -1.74 10.76
CA ALA A 65 -10.59 -1.00 12.00
C ALA A 65 -9.86 -1.70 13.16
N HIS A 66 -9.33 -0.91 14.10
CA HIS A 66 -8.63 -1.42 15.29
C HIS A 66 -7.34 -2.20 15.03
N ALA A 67 -6.88 -2.22 13.77
CA ALA A 67 -5.62 -2.84 13.39
C ALA A 67 -4.51 -1.78 13.35
N ASP A 68 -3.42 -2.07 14.05
CA ASP A 68 -2.15 -1.33 14.01
C ASP A 68 -1.11 -2.08 13.14
N HIS A 69 0.11 -1.56 13.11
CA HIS A 69 1.21 -2.15 12.34
C HIS A 69 1.50 -3.62 12.72
N GLY A 70 1.39 -3.97 14.00
CA GLY A 70 1.72 -5.29 14.50
C GLY A 70 0.60 -6.32 14.31
N THR A 71 -0.62 -5.85 14.08
CA THR A 71 -1.82 -6.71 14.06
C THR A 71 -2.46 -6.82 12.67
N ILE A 72 -2.25 -5.86 11.77
CA ILE A 72 -2.89 -5.84 10.45
C ILE A 72 -2.63 -7.12 9.64
N ALA A 73 -1.41 -7.67 9.69
CA ALA A 73 -1.06 -8.88 8.96
C ALA A 73 -1.94 -10.09 9.35
N TYR A 74 -2.32 -10.21 10.62
CA TYR A 74 -3.19 -11.29 11.10
C TYR A 74 -4.67 -10.97 10.90
N LEU A 75 -5.07 -9.73 11.16
CA LEU A 75 -6.48 -9.31 11.07
C LEU A 75 -6.99 -9.26 9.62
N ALA A 76 -6.08 -9.11 8.63
CA ALA A 76 -6.42 -9.17 7.22
C ALA A 76 -6.64 -10.59 6.67
N LEU A 77 -6.22 -11.65 7.38
CA LEU A 77 -6.25 -13.03 6.88
C LEU A 77 -7.63 -13.48 6.38
N PRO A 78 -8.76 -13.22 7.06
CA PRO A 78 -10.07 -13.63 6.56
C PRO A 78 -10.40 -13.01 5.19
N ALA A 79 -10.09 -11.72 5.01
CA ALA A 79 -10.31 -11.02 3.74
C ALA A 79 -9.37 -11.54 2.65
N LEU A 80 -8.08 -11.75 2.98
CA LEU A 80 -7.09 -12.30 2.06
C LEU A 80 -7.50 -13.70 1.56
N MET A 81 -7.90 -14.61 2.46
CA MET A 81 -8.31 -15.96 2.08
C MET A 81 -9.54 -15.94 1.17
N ALA A 82 -10.55 -15.13 1.49
CA ALA A 82 -11.72 -14.97 0.64
C ALA A 82 -11.37 -14.40 -0.74
N TRP A 83 -10.43 -13.45 -0.79
CA TRP A 83 -9.94 -12.88 -2.05
C TRP A 83 -9.19 -13.89 -2.90
N LEU A 84 -8.31 -14.70 -2.30
CA LEU A 84 -7.60 -15.79 -2.98
C LEU A 84 -8.57 -16.81 -3.56
N ASP A 85 -9.55 -17.27 -2.75
CA ASP A 85 -10.59 -18.19 -3.20
C ASP A 85 -11.39 -17.63 -4.39
N ALA A 86 -11.76 -16.34 -4.33
CA ALA A 86 -12.51 -15.68 -5.41
C ALA A 86 -11.71 -15.59 -6.72
N HIS A 87 -10.38 -15.44 -6.63
CA HIS A 87 -9.47 -15.37 -7.77
C HIS A 87 -8.88 -16.73 -8.18
N ARG A 88 -9.21 -17.80 -7.45
CA ARG A 88 -8.68 -19.17 -7.65
C ARG A 88 -7.15 -19.23 -7.57
N LEU A 89 -6.58 -18.53 -6.60
CA LEU A 89 -5.14 -18.45 -6.31
C LEU A 89 -4.74 -19.31 -5.11
#